data_AF-A0A2M8T3F5-F1
#
_entry.id   AF-A0A2M8T3F5-F1
#
_cell.length_a   1.000
_cell.length_b   1.000
_cell.length_c   1.000
_cell.angle_alpha   90.00
_cell.angle_beta   90.00
_cell.angle_gamma   90.00
#
_symmetry.space_group_name_H-M   'P 1'
#
loop_
_entity.id
_entity.type
_entity.pdbx_description
1 polymer ?
#
loop_
_entity_poly.entity_id
_entity_poly.type
_entity_poly.pdbx_seq_one_letter_code
_entity_poly.pdbx_strand_id
1 'polypeptide(L)'
;MFLYYQNECLGEIDGATIEGPWTYGKIKPNENMEKFKEFFRAVVDGDDPSAIEKFDDALLDDDNWFIIDNEKKRVGILFQESTKKITK
;
A
#
# COMPACT_ATOMS: atom_id res chain seq x y z
N MET A 1 -11.79 -5.78 4.81
CA MET A 1 -10.49 -5.19 5.25
C MET A 1 -10.51 -3.71 4.93
N PHE A 2 -9.85 -2.85 5.70
CA PHE A 2 -9.78 -1.41 5.45
C PHE A 2 -8.34 -0.92 5.48
N LEU A 3 -7.96 -0.07 4.52
CA LEU A 3 -6.64 0.55 4.47
C LEU A 3 -6.63 1.86 5.24
N TYR A 4 -5.61 2.04 6.07
CA TYR A 4 -5.38 3.26 6.82
C TYR A 4 -3.97 3.80 6.58
N TYR A 5 -3.90 5.12 6.51
CA TYR A 5 -2.66 5.88 6.65
C TYR A 5 -2.77 6.72 7.92
N GLN A 6 -1.88 6.48 8.89
CA GLN A 6 -1.90 7.02 10.24
C GLN A 6 -3.22 6.80 10.97
N ASN A 7 -4.18 7.72 10.86
CA ASN A 7 -5.52 7.57 11.43
C ASN A 7 -6.63 7.81 10.39
N GLU A 8 -6.27 8.03 9.13
CA GLU A 8 -7.20 8.26 8.04
C GLU A 8 -7.51 6.94 7.32
N CYS A 9 -8.80 6.59 7.27
CA CYS A 9 -9.25 5.51 6.40
C CYS A 9 -9.15 6.00 4.95
N LEU A 10 -8.46 5.23 4.11
CA LEU A 10 -8.29 5.53 2.69
C LEU A 10 -9.24 4.72 1.80
N GLY A 11 -9.79 3.62 2.32
CA GLY A 11 -10.73 2.82 1.56
C GLY A 11 -10.93 1.42 2.11
N GLU A 12 -11.87 0.72 1.49
CA GLU A 12 -12.17 -0.68 1.77
C GLU A 12 -11.42 -1.58 0.79
N ILE A 13 -10.81 -2.64 1.28
CA ILE A 13 -10.21 -3.69 0.45
C ILE A 13 -11.23 -4.83 0.35
N ASP A 14 -11.68 -5.07 -0.89
CA ASP A 14 -12.62 -6.10 -1.30
C ASP A 14 -11.89 -7.23 -2.05
N GLY A 15 -12.43 -8.45 -1.97
CA GLY A 15 -11.84 -9.62 -2.63
C GLY A 15 -10.43 -9.95 -2.16
N ALA A 16 -10.14 -9.73 -0.86
CA ALA A 16 -8.83 -10.00 -0.33
C ALA A 16 -8.51 -11.51 -0.34
N THR A 17 -7.44 -11.90 -1.03
CA THR A 17 -6.93 -13.26 -1.12
C THR A 17 -5.53 -13.33 -0.53
N ILE A 18 -5.31 -14.32 0.34
CA ILE A 18 -4.01 -14.56 0.97
C ILE A 18 -3.32 -15.67 0.18
N GLU A 19 -2.15 -15.37 -0.39
CA GLU A 19 -1.29 -16.34 -1.07
C GLU A 19 0.10 -16.33 -0.42
N GLY A 20 0.35 -17.32 0.45
CA GLY A 20 1.59 -17.39 1.21
C GLY A 20 1.74 -16.20 2.17
N PRO A 21 2.86 -15.47 2.15
CA PRO A 21 3.05 -14.29 2.99
C PRO A 21 2.36 -13.03 2.43
N TRP A 22 1.70 -13.11 1.27
CA TRP A 22 1.14 -11.96 0.56
C TRP A 22 -0.38 -11.91 0.66
N THR A 23 -0.92 -10.71 0.81
CA THR A 23 -2.36 -10.44 0.72
C THR A 23 -2.63 -9.54 -0.47
N TYR A 24 -3.42 -10.03 -1.41
CA TYR A 24 -3.87 -9.30 -2.59
C TYR A 24 -5.32 -8.88 -2.41
N GLY A 25 -5.72 -7.74 -2.94
CA GLY A 25 -7.11 -7.30 -2.88
C GLY A 25 -7.34 -6.07 -3.75
N LYS A 26 -8.62 -5.78 -4.03
CA LYS A 26 -9.00 -4.56 -4.74
C LYS A 26 -9.41 -3.51 -3.74
N ILE A 27 -8.69 -2.40 -3.71
CA ILE A 27 -9.09 -1.25 -2.91
C ILE A 27 -10.21 -0.47 -3.60
N LYS A 28 -11.28 -0.20 -2.87
CA LYS A 28 -12.33 0.78 -3.15
C LYS A 28 -11.92 2.07 -2.44
N PRO A 29 -11.27 3.01 -3.15
CA PRO A 29 -10.78 4.24 -2.54
C PRO A 29 -11.94 5.14 -2.11
N ASN A 30 -11.74 5.89 -1.03
CA ASN A 30 -12.64 6.97 -0.62
C ASN A 30 -12.06 8.35 -0.98
N GLU A 31 -12.70 9.42 -0.53
CA GLU A 31 -12.32 10.81 -0.77
C GLU A 31 -10.90 11.14 -0.26
N ASN A 32 -10.44 10.50 0.81
CA ASN A 32 -9.11 10.72 1.37
C ASN A 32 -8.01 10.14 0.49
N MET A 33 -8.29 9.06 -0.26
CA MET A 33 -7.33 8.43 -1.16
C MET A 33 -6.91 9.35 -2.31
N GLU A 34 -7.68 10.38 -2.65
CA GLU A 34 -7.36 11.27 -3.78
C GLU A 34 -5.99 11.92 -3.64
N LYS A 35 -5.58 12.27 -2.41
CA LYS A 35 -4.27 12.87 -2.09
C LYS A 35 -3.10 11.91 -2.33
N PHE A 36 -3.37 10.60 -2.31
CA PHE A 36 -2.36 9.55 -2.40
C PHE A 36 -2.31 8.91 -3.80
N LYS A 37 -3.19 9.29 -4.73
CA LYS A 37 -3.24 8.71 -6.09
C LYS A 37 -1.88 8.76 -6.80
N GLU A 38 -1.16 9.88 -6.67
CA GLU A 38 0.17 10.03 -7.27
C GLU A 38 1.22 9.15 -6.59
N PHE A 39 1.13 9.00 -5.27
CA PHE A 39 2.01 8.10 -4.51
C PHE A 39 1.79 6.65 -4.92
N PHE A 40 0.55 6.16 -4.90
CA PHE A 40 0.24 4.79 -5.35
C PHE A 40 0.64 4.54 -6.80
N ARG A 41 0.47 5.54 -7.67
CA ARG A 41 0.95 5.44 -9.05
C ARG A 41 2.46 5.26 -9.07
N ALA A 42 3.23 6.04 -8.32
CA ALA A 42 4.68 5.89 -8.25
C ALA A 42 5.12 4.56 -7.64
N VAL A 43 4.42 4.05 -6.62
CA VAL A 43 4.71 2.74 -6.00
C VAL A 43 4.45 1.59 -6.97
N VAL A 44 3.40 1.68 -7.80
CA VAL A 44 3.05 0.65 -8.79
C VAL A 44 3.88 0.77 -10.06
N ASP A 45 4.26 1.99 -10.44
CA ASP A 45 5.08 2.31 -11.61
C ASP A 45 6.55 1.98 -11.32
N GLY A 46 6.88 0.68 -11.41
CA GLY A 46 8.23 0.15 -11.18
C GLY A 46 9.25 0.46 -12.28
N ASP A 47 9.02 1.51 -13.09
CA ASP A 47 9.98 1.98 -14.10
C ASP A 47 11.03 2.92 -13.47
N ASP A 48 10.64 3.67 -12.44
CA ASP A 48 11.54 4.58 -11.73
C ASP A 48 11.41 4.39 -10.20
N PRO A 49 12.31 3.60 -9.56
CA PRO A 49 12.25 3.34 -8.12
C PRO A 49 12.50 4.59 -7.27
N SER A 50 13.17 5.59 -7.83
CA SER A 50 13.37 6.92 -7.23
C SER A 50 12.14 7.82 -7.30
N ALA A 51 11.09 7.41 -8.04
CA ALA A 51 9.85 8.18 -8.12
C ALA A 51 9.11 8.25 -6.79
N ILE A 52 9.40 7.36 -5.84
CA ILE A 52 8.83 7.43 -4.49
C ILE A 52 9.64 8.36 -3.57
N GLU A 53 10.94 8.57 -3.83
CA GLU A 53 11.82 9.43 -3.02
C GLU A 53 11.46 10.92 -3.08
N LYS A 54 10.61 11.32 -4.05
CA LYS A 54 10.11 12.69 -4.16
C LYS A 54 8.95 13.00 -3.21
N PHE A 55 8.38 11.98 -2.56
CA PHE A 55 7.29 12.13 -1.61
C PHE A 55 7.82 12.30 -0.19
N ASP A 56 7.02 12.90 0.69
CA ASP A 56 7.37 13.09 2.10
C ASP A 56 7.81 11.77 2.77
N ASP A 57 8.82 11.85 3.65
CA ASP A 57 9.30 10.72 4.43
C ASP A 57 8.17 9.99 5.18
N ALA A 58 7.14 10.73 5.60
CA ALA A 58 5.96 10.16 6.25
C ALA A 58 5.16 9.18 5.36
N LEU A 59 5.14 9.41 4.04
CA LEU A 59 4.50 8.51 3.08
C LEU A 59 5.34 7.26 2.83
N LEU A 60 6.66 7.37 2.94
CA LEU A 60 7.62 6.27 2.77
C LEU A 60 7.75 5.41 4.04
N ASP A 61 7.36 5.94 5.19
CA ASP A 61 7.41 5.24 6.46
C ASP A 61 6.28 4.20 6.56
N ASP A 62 6.65 2.92 6.43
CA ASP A 62 5.76 1.75 6.53
C ASP A 62 4.96 1.72 7.84
N ASP A 63 5.46 2.28 8.96
CA ASP A 63 4.74 2.30 10.24
C ASP A 63 3.47 3.18 10.18
N ASN A 64 3.43 4.13 9.26
CA ASN A 64 2.25 4.94 9.00
C ASN A 64 1.16 4.17 8.23
N TRP A 65 1.47 3.00 7.66
CA TRP A 65 0.52 2.24 6.85
C TRP A 65 0.08 0.96 7.56
N PHE A 66 -1.23 0.76 7.62
CA PHE A 66 -1.77 -0.49 8.15
C PHE A 66 -3.13 -0.81 7.57
N ILE A 67 -3.45 -2.09 7.58
CA ILE A 67 -4.80 -2.58 7.32
C ILE A 67 -5.47 -3.02 8.62
N ILE A 68 -6.77 -2.81 8.69
CA ILE A 68 -7.62 -3.44 9.68
C ILE A 68 -8.36 -4.59 9.00
N ASP A 69 -8.08 -5.80 9.45
CA ASP A 69 -8.75 -6.99 8.94
C ASP A 69 -10.21 -7.09 9.43
N ASN A 70 -10.99 -7.97 8.82
CA ASN A 70 -12.37 -8.29 9.25
C ASN A 70 -12.43 -8.73 10.73
N GLU A 71 -11.37 -9.32 11.28
CA GLU A 71 -11.23 -9.62 12.72
C GLU A 71 -10.86 -8.39 13.59
N LYS A 72 -10.83 -7.18 13.02
CA LYS A 72 -10.36 -5.93 13.66
C LYS A 72 -8.89 -5.98 14.12
N LYS A 73 -8.09 -6.88 13.55
CA LYS A 73 -6.65 -6.93 13.79
C LYS A 73 -5.94 -5.90 12.92
N ARG A 74 -5.03 -5.13 13.53
CA ARG A 74 -4.13 -4.22 12.81
C ARG A 74 -2.96 -5.04 12.26
N VAL A 75 -2.74 -4.95 10.95
CA VAL A 75 -1.62 -5.58 10.26
C VAL A 75 -0.84 -4.48 9.54
N GLY A 76 0.46 -4.37 9.80
CA GLY A 76 1.33 -3.43 9.09
C GLY A 76 1.48 -3.82 7.63
N ILE A 77 1.72 -2.83 6.77
CA ILE A 77 2.06 -3.06 5.36
C ILE A 77 3.56 -2.86 5.23
N LEU A 78 4.21 -3.69 4.41
CA LEU A 78 5.59 -3.48 4.00
C LEU A 78 5.58 -3.28 2.48
N PHE A 79 6.05 -2.13 2.00
CA PHE A 79 6.31 -1.96 0.57
C PHE A 79 7.55 -2.76 0.19
N GLN A 80 7.39 -3.87 -0.54
CA GLN A 80 8.53 -4.55 -1.15
C GLN A 80 8.78 -4.02 -2.56
N GLU A 81 10.00 -3.51 -2.78
CA GLU A 81 10.55 -3.42 -4.13
C GLU A 81 10.51 -4.81 -4.77
N SER A 82 9.78 -4.90 -5.89
CA SER A 82 9.90 -6.04 -6.78
C SER A 82 11.27 -5.97 -7.44
N THR A 83 12.33 -6.45 -6.79
CA THR A 83 13.62 -6.64 -7.46
C THR A 83 13.34 -7.55 -8.66
N LYS A 84 13.39 -6.99 -9.88
CA LYS A 84 13.38 -7.79 -11.12
C LYS A 84 14.53 -8.77 -10.96
N LYS A 85 14.24 -10.04 -10.67
CA LYS A 85 15.21 -11.11 -10.84
C LYS A 85 15.55 -11.16 -12.32
N ILE A 86 16.63 -10.48 -12.70
CA ILE A 86 17.32 -10.74 -13.95
C ILE A 86 17.96 -12.11 -13.76
N THR A 87 17.23 -13.15 -14.15
CA THR A 87 17.81 -14.48 -14.29
C THR A 87 18.82 -14.40 -15.43
N LYS A 88 20.08 -14.64 -15.07
CA LYS A 88 21.26 -14.60 -15.94
C LYS A 88 21.27 -15.72 -16.96
#